data_AF-S3ZRT6-F1
#
_entry.id   AF-S3ZRT6-F1
#
_cell.length_a   1.000
_cell.length_b   1.000
_cell.length_c   1.000
_cell.angle_alpha   90.00
_cell.angle_beta   90.00
_cell.angle_gamma   90.00
#
_symmetry.space_group_name_H-M   'P 1'
#
loop_
_entity.id
_entity.type
_entity.pdbx_description
1 polymer ?
#
loop_
_entity_poly.entity_id
_entity_poly.type
_entity_poly.pdbx_seq_one_letter_code
_entity_poly.pdbx_strand_id
1 'polypeptide(L)' 'MKLQFKKKGASSYTTVKTVKSDSKGNLKTTVKASVDGTFRYVFAGTSTTPAVTSAGDAIDVR' A
#
# COMPACT_ATOMS: atom_id res chain seq x y z
N MET A 1 -7.67 4.59 2.69
CA MET A 1 -6.74 3.70 1.96
C MET A 1 -5.74 3.11 2.95
N LYS A 2 -5.26 1.89 2.76
CA LYS A 2 -4.18 1.28 3.55
C LYS A 2 -2.98 1.01 2.64
N LEU A 3 -1.82 1.56 2.96
CA LEU A 3 -0.54 1.16 2.37
C LEU A 3 -0.05 -0.08 3.09
N GLN A 4 0.22 -1.13 2.33
CA GLN A 4 0.74 -2.38 2.84
C GLN A 4 2.12 -2.65 2.27
N PHE A 5 2.95 -3.34 3.05
CA PHE A 5 4.27 -3.79 2.66
C PHE A 5 4.40 -5.29 2.89
N LYS A 6 5.09 -5.97 1.99
CA LYS A 6 5.52 -7.36 2.15
C LYS A 6 7.01 -7.42 1.90
N LYS A 7 7.78 -7.83 2.91
CA LYS A 7 9.22 -8.07 2.76
C LYS A 7 9.46 -9.16 1.71
N LYS A 8 10.53 -9.06 0.93
CA LYS A 8 10.95 -10.10 -0.01
C LYS A 8 11.15 -11.42 0.73
N GLY A 9 10.55 -12.51 0.22
CA GLY A 9 10.53 -13.82 0.87
C GLY A 9 9.43 -14.02 1.93
N ALA A 10 8.72 -12.96 2.36
CA ALA A 10 7.56 -13.11 3.24
C ALA A 10 6.31 -13.52 2.45
N SER A 11 5.38 -14.18 3.12
CA SER A 11 4.10 -14.63 2.56
C SER A 11 2.97 -13.61 2.73
N SER A 12 3.03 -12.75 3.75
CA SER A 12 1.94 -11.85 4.13
C SER A 12 2.28 -10.37 3.98
N TYR A 13 1.27 -9.59 3.59
CA TYR A 13 1.32 -8.13 3.57
C TYR A 13 0.89 -7.58 4.92
N THR A 14 1.66 -6.64 5.46
CA THR A 14 1.32 -5.90 6.68
C THR A 14 0.94 -4.47 6.34
N THR A 15 -0.02 -3.90 7.07
CA THR A 15 -0.38 -2.49 6.88
C THR A 15 0.69 -1.62 7.56
N VAL A 16 1.41 -0.84 6.77
CA VAL A 16 2.44 0.07 7.29
C VAL A 16 1.90 1.47 7.53
N LYS A 17 0.81 1.85 6.84
CA LYS A 17 0.19 3.16 7.02
C LYS A 17 -1.26 3.20 6.53
N THR A 18 -2.08 4.03 7.19
CA THR A 18 -3.39 4.43 6.66
C THR A 18 -3.26 5.79 5.99
N VAL A 19 -3.65 5.87 4.73
CA VAL A 19 -3.57 7.06 3.89
C VAL A 19 -4.98 7.56 3.58
N LYS A 20 -5.21 8.85 3.78
CA LYS A 20 -6.42 9.54 3.33
C LYS A 20 -6.19 10.04 1.90
N SER A 21 -7.14 9.81 1.01
CA SER A 21 -7.16 10.43 -0.30
C SER A 21 -7.57 11.89 -0.17
N ASP A 22 -7.10 12.73 -1.10
CA ASP A 22 -7.63 14.08 -1.25
C ASP A 22 -9.02 14.07 -1.92
N SER A 23 -9.61 15.26 -2.11
CA SER A 23 -10.91 15.43 -2.78
C SER A 23 -10.94 15.00 -4.25
N LYS A 24 -9.77 14.76 -4.86
CA LYS A 24 -9.61 14.30 -6.24
C LYS A 24 -9.23 12.82 -6.33
N GLY A 25 -9.13 12.12 -5.20
CA GLY A 25 -8.76 10.71 -5.14
C GLY A 25 -7.26 10.43 -5.15
N ASN A 26 -6.39 11.45 -5.07
CA ASN A 26 -4.94 11.23 -5.06
C ASN A 26 -4.47 10.74 -3.70
N LEU A 27 -3.38 9.97 -3.71
CA LEU A 27 -2.70 9.48 -2.52
C LEU A 27 -1.26 9.96 -2.51
N LYS A 28 -0.82 10.46 -1.35
CA LYS A 28 0.59 10.77 -1.13
C LYS A 28 0.99 10.32 0.27
N THR A 29 2.06 9.55 0.35
CA THR A 29 2.72 9.24 1.61
C THR A 29 4.17 8.86 1.34
N THR A 30 5.01 8.99 2.36
CA THR A 30 6.38 8.51 2.36
C THR A 30 6.51 7.48 3.48
N VAL A 31 7.12 6.34 3.16
CA VAL A 31 7.54 5.31 4.11
C VAL A 31 8.93 4.89 3.70
N LYS A 32 9.89 4.87 4.65
CA LYS A 32 11.25 4.40 4.37
C LYS A 32 11.22 2.88 4.28
N ALA A 33 11.64 2.35 3.14
CA ALA A 33 11.95 0.93 3.02
C ALA A 33 13.35 0.68 3.61
N SER A 34 13.45 -0.21 4.59
CA SER A 34 14.73 -0.63 5.18
C SER A 34 15.25 -1.94 4.59
N VAL A 35 14.41 -2.64 3.82
CA VAL A 35 14.69 -3.95 3.23
C VAL A 35 13.92 -4.08 1.91
N ASP A 36 14.38 -4.97 1.03
CA ASP A 36 13.67 -5.35 -0.18
C ASP A 36 12.24 -5.83 0.11
N GLY A 37 11.32 -5.53 -0.79
CA GLY A 37 9.96 -6.03 -0.69
C GLY A 37 9.02 -5.45 -1.72
N THR A 38 7.74 -5.47 -1.40
CA THR A 38 6.67 -5.02 -2.29
C THR A 38 5.67 -4.17 -1.52
N PHE A 39 5.42 -2.95 -1.99
CA PHE A 39 4.32 -2.12 -1.51
C PHE A 39 3.05 -2.36 -2.32
N ARG A 40 1.89 -2.18 -1.69
CA ARG A 40 0.61 -2.09 -2.39
C ARG A 40 -0.37 -1.23 -1.63
N TYR A 41 -1.32 -0.61 -2.32
CA TYR A 41 -2.46 0.05 -1.72
C TYR A 41 -3.67 -0.88 -1.69
N VAL A 42 -4.38 -0.88 -0.57
CA VAL A 42 -5.65 -1.57 -0.41
C VAL A 42 -6.72 -0.55 -0.03
N PHE A 43 -7.76 -0.49 -0.85
CA PHE A 43 -8.98 0.22 -0.56
C PHE A 43 -10.05 -0.78 -0.12
N ALA A 44 -10.57 -0.60 1.10
CA ALA A 44 -11.54 -1.51 1.70
C ALA A 44 -12.95 -1.39 1.11
N GLY A 45 -13.18 -0.43 0.20
CA GLY A 45 -14.51 -0.11 -0.29
C GLY A 45 -15.28 0.82 0.64
N THR A 46 -16.37 1.35 0.12
CA THR A 46 -17.43 2.08 0.84
C THR A 46 -18.78 1.50 0.42
N SER A 47 -19.88 2.05 0.92
CA SER A 47 -21.24 1.68 0.48
C SER A 47 -21.50 1.90 -1.01
N THR A 48 -20.78 2.84 -1.65
CA THR A 48 -20.98 3.23 -3.05
C THR A 48 -19.78 2.97 -3.94
N THR A 49 -18.66 2.49 -3.39
CA THR A 49 -17.43 2.24 -4.15
C THR A 49 -16.84 0.89 -3.77
N PRO A 50 -16.66 -0.05 -4.71
CA PRO A 50 -16.11 -1.37 -4.42
C PRO A 50 -14.70 -1.34 -3.81
N ALA A 51 -14.36 -2.37 -3.06
CA ALA A 51 -13.00 -2.60 -2.59
C ALA A 51 -12.06 -2.94 -3.76
N VAL A 52 -10.82 -2.43 -3.72
CA VAL A 52 -9.80 -2.72 -4.73
C VAL A 52 -8.42 -2.80 -4.10
N THR A 53 -7.58 -3.68 -4.64
CA THR A 53 -6.17 -3.78 -4.27
C THR A 53 -5.33 -3.39 -5.48
N SER A 54 -4.37 -2.49 -5.30
CA SER A 54 -3.45 -2.11 -6.36
C SER A 54 -2.51 -3.27 -6.72
N ALA A 55 -1.93 -3.19 -7.91
CA ALA A 55 -0.74 -3.97 -8.22
C ALA A 55 0.37 -3.71 -7.18
N GLY A 56 1.23 -4.71 -7.00
CA GLY A 56 2.39 -4.59 -6.13
C GLY A 56 3.50 -3.80 -6.80
N ASP A 57 4.18 -2.96 -6.04
CA ASP A 57 5.34 -2.17 -6.45
C ASP A 57 6.58 -2.69 -5.72
N ALA A 58 7.54 -3.23 -6.47
CA ALA A 58 8.71 -3.90 -5.91
C ALA A 58 9.85 -2.91 -5.65
N ILE A 59 10.44 -3.01 -4.46
CA ILE A 59 11.52 -2.14 -3.99
C ILE A 59 12.77 -2.98 -3.76
N ASP A 60 13.90 -2.49 -4.26
CA ASP A 60 15.27 -2.99 -4.05
C ASP A 60 16.00 -1.96 -3.17
N VAL A 61 16.43 -2.35 -1.97
CA VAL A 61 17.13 -1.47 -1.03
C VAL A 61 18.62 -1.80 -1.05
N ARG A 62 19.45 -0.79 -1.36
CA ARG A 62 20.91 -0.91 -1.49
C ARG A 62 21.64 -0.07 -0.45
#